data_AF-A0A4P9YT99-F1
#
_entry.id   AF-A0A4P9YT99-F1
#
_cell.length_a   1.000
_cell.length_b   1.000
_cell.length_c   1.000
_cell.angle_alpha   90.00
_cell.angle_beta   90.00
_cell.angle_gamma   90.00
#
_symmetry.space_group_name_H-M   'P 1'
#
loop_
_entity.id
_entity.type
_entity.pdbx_description
1 polymer ?
#
loop_
_entity_poly.entity_id
_entity_poly.type
_entity_poly.pdbx_seq_one_letter_code
_entity_poly.pdbx_strand_id
1 'polypeptide(L)'
;IEELEEESIAKKSWALLGEASAKDRPLNSLLEEDLEFEHASKPVPVVTEEVTASIEDMIKQRIINNQFDDVVRKKDPKATPFRPSEQVELNDERSKQSLAQIYEEEYVKATSDEPVAHAKDEALQKEHDEIDGLWRHICSQLDALSNQHFVPKQPKTEIKVVADVAAISMEEATPVTANSASLLAPEEVYEKKRGEVKVSISCAH
;
A
#
# COMPACT_ATOMS: atom_id res chain seq x y z
N ILE A 1 -72.63 43.97 18.64
CA ILE A 1 -72.75 42.99 19.75
C ILE A 1 -73.41 41.74 19.19
N GLU A 2 -74.58 41.88 18.57
CA GLU A 2 -75.31 40.80 17.89
C GLU A 2 -74.46 40.00 16.86
N GLU A 3 -73.71 40.65 15.95
CA GLU A 3 -72.83 39.94 14.99
C GLU A 3 -71.77 39.05 15.67
N LEU A 4 -71.17 39.53 16.76
CA LEU A 4 -70.18 38.77 17.53
C LEU A 4 -70.82 37.63 18.35
N GLU A 5 -72.08 37.80 18.77
CA GLU A 5 -72.85 36.75 19.42
C GLU A 5 -73.22 35.64 18.43
N GLU A 6 -73.60 35.99 17.20
CA GLU A 6 -73.87 35.03 16.11
C GLU A 6 -72.61 34.25 15.71
N GLU A 7 -71.47 34.93 15.54
CA GLU A 7 -70.18 34.26 15.27
C GLU A 7 -69.76 33.31 16.39
N SER A 8 -70.09 33.65 17.64
CA SER A 8 -69.78 32.80 18.80
C SER A 8 -70.68 31.56 18.89
N ILE A 9 -71.91 31.64 18.39
CA ILE A 9 -72.87 30.52 18.37
C ILE A 9 -72.66 29.64 17.12
N ALA A 10 -72.14 30.21 16.03
CA ALA A 10 -71.87 29.51 14.78
C ALA A 10 -70.80 28.41 14.93
N LYS A 11 -70.80 27.46 13.98
CA LYS A 11 -69.78 26.40 13.95
C LYS A 11 -68.42 27.01 13.62
N LYS A 12 -67.41 26.64 14.43
CA LYS A 12 -66.01 27.03 14.20
C LYS A 12 -65.49 26.46 12.88
N SER A 13 -64.53 27.16 12.28
CA SER A 13 -63.83 26.69 11.08
C SER A 13 -63.05 25.41 11.36
N TRP A 14 -62.80 24.62 10.33
CA TRP A 14 -62.06 23.36 10.45
C TRP A 14 -60.64 23.55 11.00
N ALA A 15 -59.99 24.68 10.71
CA ALA A 15 -58.66 25.02 11.22
C ALA A 15 -58.66 25.34 12.74
N LEU A 16 -59.81 25.76 13.29
CA LEU A 16 -59.99 26.00 14.73
C LEU A 16 -60.44 24.73 15.49
N LEU A 17 -60.71 23.63 14.79
CA LEU A 17 -61.00 22.32 15.36
C LEU A 17 -59.68 21.55 15.49
N GLY A 18 -59.37 21.06 16.69
CA GLY A 18 -58.07 20.41 16.95
C GLY A 18 -57.82 19.15 16.12
N GLU A 19 -58.82 18.27 16.00
CA GLU A 19 -58.74 17.07 15.17
C GLU A 19 -59.64 17.26 13.93
N ALA A 20 -59.04 17.69 12.82
CA ALA A 20 -59.74 17.85 11.54
C ALA A 20 -59.39 16.68 10.60
N SER A 21 -60.39 15.86 10.24
CA SER A 21 -60.21 14.80 9.25
C SER A 21 -60.29 15.36 7.83
N ALA A 22 -59.82 14.59 6.83
CA ALA A 22 -59.87 14.98 5.42
C ALA A 22 -61.30 15.21 4.89
N LYS A 23 -62.33 14.65 5.56
CA LYS A 23 -63.75 14.81 5.19
C LYS A 23 -64.39 16.08 5.76
N ASP A 24 -63.82 16.63 6.84
CA ASP A 24 -64.40 17.76 7.57
C ASP A 24 -63.98 19.11 6.97
N ARG A 25 -63.01 19.10 6.05
CA ARG A 25 -62.48 20.27 5.36
C ARG A 25 -62.77 20.22 3.85
N PRO A 26 -62.92 21.38 3.18
CA PRO A 26 -63.03 21.45 1.72
C PRO A 26 -61.80 20.88 1.00
N LEU A 27 -62.00 20.45 -0.25
CA LEU A 27 -60.92 19.95 -1.10
C LEU A 27 -59.86 21.07 -1.31
N ASN A 28 -58.57 20.73 -1.19
CA ASN A 28 -57.42 21.63 -1.34
C ASN A 28 -57.28 22.78 -0.31
N SER A 29 -58.11 22.83 0.75
CA SER A 29 -58.02 23.87 1.79
C SER A 29 -56.65 23.92 2.50
N LEU A 30 -55.89 22.82 2.50
CA LEU A 30 -54.56 22.78 3.12
C LEU A 30 -53.51 23.65 2.40
N LEU A 31 -53.72 23.99 1.13
CA LEU A 31 -52.81 24.85 0.38
C LEU A 31 -53.02 26.35 0.70
N GLU A 32 -54.16 26.70 1.32
CA GLU A 32 -54.54 28.07 1.65
C GLU A 32 -54.09 28.47 3.06
N GLU A 33 -54.05 27.51 3.99
CA GLU A 33 -53.60 27.74 5.36
C GLU A 33 -52.09 27.51 5.55
N ASP A 34 -51.41 28.49 6.17
CA ASP A 34 -50.02 28.38 6.61
C ASP A 34 -49.93 27.59 7.93
N LEU A 35 -49.57 26.31 7.84
CA LEU A 35 -49.40 25.41 8.99
C LEU A 35 -47.93 25.09 9.21
N GLU A 36 -47.48 25.21 10.45
CA GLU A 36 -46.15 24.81 10.87
C GLU A 36 -46.15 23.36 11.35
N PHE A 37 -45.26 22.53 10.79
CA PHE A 37 -45.08 21.15 11.22
C PHE A 37 -43.59 20.78 11.23
N GLU A 38 -43.24 19.80 12.05
CA GLU A 38 -41.87 19.34 12.16
C GLU A 38 -41.50 18.37 11.02
N HIS A 39 -40.27 18.50 10.51
CA HIS A 39 -39.69 17.56 9.56
C HIS A 39 -38.76 16.58 10.28
N ALA A 40 -38.89 15.29 9.96
CA ALA A 40 -38.13 14.23 10.62
C ALA A 40 -36.61 14.23 10.28
N SER A 41 -36.21 14.80 9.16
CA SER A 41 -34.82 14.76 8.67
C SER A 41 -34.41 16.07 8.02
N LYS A 42 -33.10 16.36 8.07
CA LYS A 42 -32.53 17.48 7.32
C LYS A 42 -32.72 17.24 5.82
N PRO A 43 -33.17 18.25 5.05
CA PRO A 43 -33.26 18.11 3.61
C PRO A 43 -31.87 17.97 2.99
N VAL A 44 -31.80 17.34 1.83
CA VAL A 44 -30.57 17.27 1.04
C VAL A 44 -30.20 18.70 0.61
N PRO A 45 -28.96 19.15 0.86
CA PRO A 45 -28.55 20.48 0.45
C PRO A 45 -28.55 20.60 -1.08
N VAL A 46 -29.05 21.72 -1.58
CA VAL A 46 -29.03 22.03 -3.01
C VAL A 46 -27.64 22.56 -3.36
N VAL A 47 -27.04 22.03 -4.43
CA VAL A 47 -25.72 22.47 -4.90
C VAL A 47 -25.88 23.82 -5.61
N THR A 48 -25.53 24.89 -4.91
CA THR A 48 -25.49 26.26 -5.44
C THR A 48 -24.08 26.62 -5.91
N GLU A 49 -23.97 27.65 -6.76
CA GLU A 49 -22.69 28.12 -7.31
C GLU A 49 -21.70 28.57 -6.21
N GLU A 50 -22.20 29.14 -5.12
CA GLU A 50 -21.40 29.57 -3.97
C GLU A 50 -20.73 28.37 -3.27
N VAL A 51 -21.45 27.26 -3.13
CA VAL A 51 -20.93 26.03 -2.52
C VAL A 51 -19.86 25.42 -3.42
N THR A 52 -20.07 25.42 -4.74
CA THR A 52 -19.06 24.94 -5.68
C THR A 52 -17.81 25.80 -5.68
N ALA A 53 -17.95 27.13 -5.64
CA ALA A 53 -16.81 28.05 -5.56
C ALA A 53 -15.99 27.81 -4.28
N SER A 54 -16.65 27.62 -3.13
CA SER A 54 -15.97 27.28 -1.87
C SER A 54 -15.20 25.97 -1.94
N ILE A 55 -15.78 24.93 -2.57
CA ILE A 55 -15.12 23.64 -2.77
C ILE A 55 -13.90 23.78 -3.70
N GLU A 56 -14.04 24.52 -4.80
CA GLU A 56 -12.94 24.76 -5.74
C GLU A 56 -11.78 25.50 -5.08
N ASP A 57 -12.06 26.51 -4.27
CA ASP A 57 -11.02 27.26 -3.56
C ASP A 57 -10.30 26.38 -2.54
N MET A 58 -11.03 25.51 -1.82
CA MET A 58 -10.43 24.51 -0.95
C MET A 58 -9.53 23.53 -1.74
N ILE A 59 -9.98 23.05 -2.90
CA ILE A 59 -9.19 22.15 -3.75
C ILE A 59 -7.92 22.85 -4.25
N LYS A 60 -8.03 24.10 -4.73
CA LYS A 60 -6.87 24.91 -5.16
C LYS A 60 -5.85 25.05 -4.03
N GLN A 61 -6.30 25.35 -2.80
CA GLN A 61 -5.40 25.44 -1.64
C GLN A 61 -4.71 24.10 -1.33
N ARG A 62 -5.42 22.98 -1.40
CA ARG A 62 -4.81 21.65 -1.18
C ARG A 62 -3.78 21.29 -2.24
N ILE A 63 -4.02 21.63 -3.50
CA ILE A 63 -3.07 21.42 -4.59
C ILE A 63 -1.82 22.29 -4.37
N ILE A 64 -1.99 23.57 -4.03
CA ILE A 64 -0.87 24.47 -3.73
C ILE A 64 -0.02 23.93 -2.57
N ASN A 65 -0.68 23.39 -1.54
CA ASN A 65 0.00 22.80 -0.38
C ASN A 65 0.51 21.37 -0.62
N ASN A 66 0.24 20.76 -1.79
CA ASN A 66 0.51 19.35 -2.10
C ASN A 66 0.00 18.37 -1.02
N GLN A 67 -1.15 18.66 -0.42
CA GLN A 67 -1.76 17.86 0.64
C GLN A 67 -2.80 16.91 0.06
N PHE A 68 -2.32 15.76 -0.43
CA PHE A 68 -3.15 14.70 -0.98
C PHE A 68 -3.29 13.55 0.00
N ASP A 69 -4.53 13.11 0.22
CA ASP A 69 -4.88 11.98 1.08
C ASP A 69 -4.77 10.63 0.33
N ASP A 70 -3.80 10.52 -0.58
CA ASP A 70 -3.57 9.33 -1.40
C ASP A 70 -2.89 8.21 -0.61
N VAL A 71 -3.25 6.95 -0.91
CA VAL A 71 -2.61 5.80 -0.29
C VAL A 71 -1.20 5.62 -0.83
N VAL A 72 -0.20 5.79 0.03
CA VAL A 72 1.21 5.57 -0.34
C VAL A 72 1.50 4.08 -0.52
N ARG A 73 2.17 3.74 -1.63
CA ARG A 73 2.63 2.36 -1.87
C ARG A 73 3.62 1.96 -0.78
N LYS A 74 3.29 0.90 -0.04
CA LYS A 74 4.18 0.32 0.96
C LYS A 74 5.39 -0.29 0.25
N LYS A 75 6.59 0.13 0.65
CA LYS A 75 7.83 -0.57 0.29
C LYS A 75 7.88 -1.88 1.08
N ASP A 76 8.41 -2.94 0.47
CA ASP A 76 8.62 -4.18 1.18
C ASP A 76 9.62 -3.94 2.33
N PRO A 77 9.26 -4.23 3.59
CA PRO A 77 10.14 -3.98 4.74
C PRO A 77 11.40 -4.85 4.70
N LYS A 78 11.43 -5.88 3.85
CA LYS A 78 12.58 -6.78 3.65
C LYS A 78 13.55 -6.29 2.57
N ALA A 79 13.25 -5.18 1.89
CA ALA A 79 14.10 -4.69 0.79
C ALA A 79 15.40 -4.05 1.27
N THR A 80 15.44 -3.52 2.49
CA THR A 80 16.65 -2.94 3.09
C THR A 80 17.34 -3.99 3.96
N PRO A 81 18.56 -4.43 3.62
CA PRO A 81 19.30 -5.35 4.47
C PRO A 81 19.65 -4.66 5.79
N PHE A 82 19.42 -5.33 6.91
CA PHE A 82 19.85 -4.84 8.21
C PHE A 82 21.37 -5.00 8.32
N ARG A 83 22.09 -3.89 8.53
CA ARG A 83 23.54 -3.84 8.64
C ARG A 83 23.95 -3.20 9.97
N PRO A 84 24.36 -4.00 10.97
CA PRO A 84 24.88 -3.48 12.23
C PRO A 84 26.07 -2.52 12.07
N SER A 85 26.88 -2.69 11.02
CA SER A 85 28.00 -1.81 10.71
C SER A 85 27.62 -0.37 10.37
N GLU A 86 26.43 -0.12 9.83
CA GLU A 86 25.93 1.24 9.54
C GLU A 86 25.45 1.96 10.82
N GLN A 87 25.24 1.22 11.91
CA GLN A 87 24.88 1.79 13.20
C GLN A 87 26.14 2.26 13.95
N VAL A 88 26.23 3.56 14.21
CA VAL A 88 27.32 4.13 14.99
C VAL A 88 27.13 3.80 16.47
N GLU A 89 27.68 2.67 16.89
CA GLU A 89 27.79 2.30 18.30
C GLU A 89 29.21 2.59 18.80
N LEU A 90 29.31 3.50 19.77
CA LEU A 90 30.57 3.76 20.46
C LEU A 90 30.77 2.67 21.52
N ASN A 91 31.87 1.93 21.41
CA ASN A 91 32.28 0.99 22.45
C ASN A 91 33.22 1.69 23.43
N ASP A 92 32.83 1.78 24.70
CA ASP A 92 33.61 2.41 25.77
C ASP A 92 34.70 1.48 26.36
N GLU A 93 34.78 0.24 25.89
CA GLU A 93 35.82 -0.71 26.27
C GLU A 93 37.18 -0.34 25.66
N ARG A 94 38.27 -0.71 26.34
CA ARG A 94 39.63 -0.52 25.82
C ARG A 94 39.82 -1.31 24.52
N SER A 95 40.38 -0.67 23.50
CA SER A 95 40.68 -1.32 22.21
C SER A 95 41.59 -2.54 22.41
N LYS A 96 41.24 -3.63 21.73
CA LYS A 96 42.04 -4.87 21.67
C LYS A 96 43.19 -4.78 20.66
N GLN A 97 43.13 -3.83 19.74
CA GLN A 97 44.12 -3.62 18.68
C GLN A 97 45.01 -2.41 18.98
N SER A 98 46.28 -2.52 18.60
CA SER A 98 47.23 -1.41 18.69
C SER A 98 46.97 -0.36 17.60
N LEU A 99 47.41 0.88 17.82
CA LEU A 99 47.24 1.96 16.85
C LEU A 99 47.90 1.64 15.50
N ALA A 100 49.10 1.05 15.51
CA ALA A 100 49.78 0.63 14.28
C ALA A 100 48.98 -0.39 13.46
N GLN A 101 48.34 -1.34 14.15
CA GLN A 101 47.51 -2.37 13.53
C GLN A 101 46.21 -1.79 12.92
N ILE A 102 45.58 -0.81 13.59
CA ILE A 102 44.40 -0.12 13.05
C ILE A 102 44.75 0.57 11.73
N TYR A 103 45.89 1.27 11.68
CA TYR A 103 46.36 1.94 10.45
C TYR A 103 46.70 0.96 9.34
N GLU A 104 47.32 -0.18 9.66
CA GLU A 104 47.60 -1.24 8.68
C GLU A 104 46.30 -1.80 8.09
N GLU A 105 45.32 -2.11 8.95
CA GLU A 105 44.01 -2.63 8.53
C GLU A 105 43.23 -1.59 7.69
N GLU A 106 43.25 -0.32 8.06
CA GLU A 106 42.65 0.77 7.26
C GLU A 106 43.33 0.92 5.90
N TYR A 107 44.65 0.84 5.84
CA TYR A 107 45.40 0.92 4.58
C TYR A 107 45.07 -0.25 3.65
N VAL A 108 45.02 -1.48 4.19
CA VAL A 108 44.62 -2.67 3.43
C VAL A 108 43.18 -2.53 2.92
N LYS A 109 42.24 -2.09 3.77
CA LYS A 109 40.84 -1.86 3.38
C LYS A 109 40.70 -0.81 2.28
N ALA A 110 41.54 0.24 2.29
CA ALA A 110 41.52 1.29 1.29
C ALA A 110 42.18 0.88 -0.05
N THR A 111 43.05 -0.14 -0.02
CA THR A 111 43.78 -0.63 -1.21
C THR A 111 43.13 -1.86 -1.83
N SER A 112 42.32 -2.61 -1.08
CA SER A 112 41.48 -3.68 -1.62
C SER A 112 40.19 -3.12 -2.20
N ASP A 113 39.90 -3.39 -3.48
CA ASP A 113 38.61 -3.09 -4.13
C ASP A 113 37.47 -4.03 -3.66
N GLU A 114 37.74 -4.96 -2.75
CA GLU A 114 36.76 -5.91 -2.22
C GLU A 114 35.87 -5.25 -1.15
N PRO A 115 34.55 -5.51 -1.15
CA PRO A 115 33.66 -4.99 -0.12
C PRO A 115 34.05 -5.58 1.24
N VAL A 116 34.56 -4.72 2.12
CA VAL A 116 35.00 -5.11 3.47
C VAL A 116 33.76 -5.48 4.28
N ALA A 117 33.48 -6.78 4.40
CA ALA A 117 32.49 -7.27 5.36
C ALA A 117 33.01 -6.98 6.78
N HIS A 118 32.24 -6.22 7.56
CA HIS A 118 32.60 -5.97 8.95
C HIS A 118 32.48 -7.28 9.75
N ALA A 119 33.42 -7.56 10.64
CA ALA A 119 33.42 -8.78 11.46
C ALA A 119 32.11 -8.97 12.27
N LYS A 120 31.46 -7.87 12.66
CA LYS A 120 30.13 -7.87 13.29
C LYS A 120 29.04 -8.39 12.35
N ASP A 121 29.06 -7.99 11.08
CA ASP A 121 28.08 -8.40 10.08
C ASP A 121 28.27 -9.88 9.72
N GLU A 122 29.52 -10.37 9.66
CA GLU A 122 29.81 -11.78 9.42
C GLU A 122 29.33 -12.68 10.58
N ALA A 123 29.55 -12.25 11.83
CA ALA A 123 29.06 -12.96 13.00
C ALA A 123 27.52 -13.04 13.02
N LEU A 124 26.85 -11.92 12.73
CA LEU A 124 25.40 -11.86 12.65
C LEU A 124 24.86 -12.73 11.50
N GLN A 125 25.56 -12.78 10.36
CA GLN A 125 25.17 -13.64 9.25
C GLN A 125 25.20 -15.13 9.64
N LYS A 126 26.20 -15.57 10.41
CA LYS A 126 26.27 -16.95 10.93
C LYS A 126 25.08 -17.26 11.84
N GLU A 127 24.74 -16.35 12.76
CA GLU A 127 23.57 -16.50 13.63
C GLU A 127 22.27 -16.58 12.82
N HIS A 128 22.12 -15.74 11.79
CA HIS A 128 20.99 -15.80 10.86
C HIS A 128 20.91 -17.15 10.15
N ASP A 129 22.02 -17.68 9.65
CA ASP A 129 22.07 -18.96 8.94
C ASP A 129 21.70 -20.14 9.88
N GLU A 130 22.14 -20.09 11.14
CA GLU A 130 21.76 -21.06 12.18
C GLU A 130 20.25 -21.02 12.47
N ILE A 131 19.69 -19.84 12.69
CA ILE A 131 18.25 -19.64 12.91
C ILE A 131 17.45 -20.13 11.70
N ASP A 132 17.90 -19.84 10.49
CA ASP A 132 17.27 -20.28 9.26
C ASP A 132 17.27 -21.81 9.13
N GLY A 133 18.35 -22.48 9.56
CA GLY A 133 18.44 -23.93 9.65
C GLY A 133 17.41 -24.52 10.64
N LEU A 134 17.38 -23.98 11.86
CA LEU A 134 16.44 -24.40 12.90
C LEU A 134 14.98 -24.17 12.48
N TRP A 135 14.69 -23.03 11.86
CA TRP A 135 13.36 -22.69 11.37
C TRP A 135 12.89 -23.65 10.29
N ARG A 136 13.76 -24.00 9.32
CA ARG A 136 13.44 -25.00 8.29
C ARG A 136 13.13 -26.37 8.91
N HIS A 137 13.89 -26.78 9.92
CA HIS A 137 13.67 -28.03 10.63
C HIS A 137 12.31 -28.05 11.33
N ILE A 138 11.99 -27.00 12.10
CA ILE A 138 10.72 -26.88 12.81
C ILE A 138 9.54 -26.83 11.83
N CYS A 139 9.61 -26.05 10.76
CA CYS A 139 8.57 -26.04 9.73
C CYS A 139 8.34 -27.44 9.15
N SER A 140 9.41 -28.18 8.81
CA SER A 140 9.26 -29.54 8.30
C SER A 140 8.55 -30.48 9.28
N GLN A 141 8.80 -30.33 10.59
CA GLN A 141 8.13 -31.12 11.61
C GLN A 141 6.65 -30.74 11.75
N LEU A 142 6.33 -29.44 11.73
CA LEU A 142 4.96 -28.94 11.82
C LEU A 142 4.13 -29.28 10.57
N ASP A 143 4.74 -29.20 9.39
CA ASP A 143 4.11 -29.57 8.11
C ASP A 143 3.80 -31.08 8.09
N ALA A 144 4.68 -31.91 8.65
CA ALA A 144 4.43 -33.36 8.83
C ALA A 144 3.34 -33.64 9.87
N LEU A 145 3.34 -32.93 11.01
CA LEU A 145 2.33 -33.06 12.06
C LEU A 145 0.93 -32.67 11.58
N SER A 146 0.83 -31.65 10.72
CA SER A 146 -0.42 -31.13 10.17
C SER A 146 -0.94 -31.90 8.96
N ASN A 147 -0.38 -33.08 8.66
CA ASN A 147 -0.72 -33.89 7.48
C ASN A 147 -0.62 -33.09 6.17
N GLN A 148 0.34 -32.16 6.10
CA GLN A 148 0.59 -31.27 4.96
C GLN A 148 -0.56 -30.30 4.62
N HIS A 149 -1.49 -30.04 5.54
CA HIS A 149 -2.51 -29.00 5.39
C HIS A 149 -2.01 -27.65 5.95
N PHE A 150 -1.06 -27.04 5.25
CA PHE A 150 -0.47 -25.75 5.64
C PHE A 150 -0.53 -24.73 4.51
N VAL A 151 -0.33 -23.46 4.85
CA VAL A 151 -0.21 -22.39 3.86
C VAL A 151 1.23 -22.39 3.33
N PRO A 152 1.45 -22.52 2.01
CA PRO A 152 2.79 -22.59 1.46
C PRO A 152 3.60 -21.34 1.78
N LYS A 153 4.93 -21.50 1.87
CA LYS A 153 5.85 -20.40 2.16
C LYS A 153 5.75 -19.33 1.06
N GLN A 154 5.83 -18.07 1.46
CA GLN A 154 5.82 -16.95 0.52
C GLN A 154 6.97 -17.09 -0.49
N PRO A 155 6.72 -16.88 -1.80
CA PRO A 155 7.76 -17.00 -2.81
C PRO A 155 8.87 -15.99 -2.54
N LYS A 156 10.09 -16.48 -2.35
CA LYS A 156 11.29 -15.64 -2.27
C LYS A 156 11.89 -15.54 -3.67
N THR A 157 12.43 -14.38 -4.03
CA THR A 157 13.18 -14.20 -5.27
C THR A 157 14.50 -14.96 -5.17
N GLU A 158 14.61 -16.10 -5.85
CA GLU A 158 15.82 -16.90 -5.93
C GLU A 158 16.50 -16.68 -7.28
N ILE A 159 17.75 -16.21 -7.26
CA ILE A 159 18.55 -16.07 -8.47
C ILE A 159 19.16 -17.44 -8.77
N LYS A 160 18.80 -18.04 -9.90
CA LYS A 160 19.39 -19.28 -10.39
C LYS A 160 20.33 -18.94 -11.55
N VAL A 161 21.61 -19.20 -11.37
CA VAL A 161 22.61 -19.04 -12.44
C VAL A 161 22.62 -20.34 -13.25
N VAL A 162 22.18 -20.24 -14.51
CA VAL A 162 22.18 -21.36 -15.46
C VAL A 162 23.41 -21.22 -16.37
N ALA A 163 24.19 -22.28 -16.50
CA ALA A 163 25.34 -22.32 -17.40
C ALA A 163 24.93 -22.70 -18.83
N ASP A 164 25.66 -22.21 -19.83
CA ASP A 164 25.51 -22.59 -21.24
C ASP A 164 26.08 -24.00 -21.46
N VAL A 165 25.27 -25.00 -21.14
CA VAL A 165 25.55 -26.42 -21.38
C VAL A 165 24.42 -27.05 -22.20
N ALA A 166 24.74 -28.12 -22.92
CA ALA A 166 23.72 -28.88 -23.65
C ALA A 166 22.71 -29.47 -22.67
N ALA A 167 21.42 -29.46 -23.02
CA ALA A 167 20.35 -30.02 -22.19
C ALA A 167 20.63 -31.47 -21.73
N ILE A 168 21.32 -32.25 -22.56
CA ILE A 168 21.76 -33.63 -22.29
C ILE A 168 22.53 -33.74 -20.96
N SER A 169 23.37 -32.77 -20.59
CA SER A 169 24.14 -32.88 -19.34
C SER A 169 23.29 -32.69 -18.08
N MET A 170 22.07 -32.16 -18.22
CA MET A 170 21.08 -32.03 -17.15
C MET A 170 20.07 -33.18 -17.15
N GLU A 171 20.01 -33.99 -18.20
CA GLU A 171 19.11 -35.14 -18.29
C GLU A 171 19.58 -36.29 -17.38
N GLU A 172 18.63 -37.10 -16.94
CA GLU A 172 18.93 -38.34 -16.22
C GLU A 172 19.67 -39.32 -17.14
N ALA A 173 20.62 -40.08 -16.59
CA ALA A 173 21.45 -41.03 -17.32
C ALA A 173 20.61 -42.22 -17.83
N THR A 174 19.88 -42.00 -18.91
CA THR A 174 19.07 -42.98 -19.61
C THR A 174 19.61 -43.19 -21.02
N PRO A 175 19.46 -44.38 -21.62
CA PRO A 175 20.07 -44.69 -22.93
C PRO A 175 19.45 -43.94 -24.11
N VAL A 176 18.32 -43.25 -23.92
CA VAL A 176 17.63 -42.49 -24.97
C VAL A 176 17.68 -41.02 -24.62
N THR A 177 18.31 -40.21 -25.45
CA THR A 177 18.36 -38.75 -25.30
C THR A 177 17.11 -38.12 -25.87
N ALA A 178 16.46 -37.22 -25.12
CA ALA A 178 15.24 -36.57 -25.56
C ALA A 178 15.52 -35.25 -26.30
N ASN A 179 16.50 -34.46 -25.86
CA ASN A 179 16.78 -33.14 -26.43
C ASN A 179 18.29 -32.80 -26.46
N SER A 180 18.76 -32.20 -27.55
CA SER A 180 20.17 -31.79 -27.75
C SER A 180 20.39 -30.28 -27.82
N ALA A 181 19.37 -29.46 -27.54
CA ALA A 181 19.49 -28.00 -27.55
C ALA A 181 20.35 -27.46 -26.37
N SER A 182 20.89 -26.25 -26.49
CA SER A 182 21.49 -25.54 -25.34
C SER A 182 20.40 -25.04 -24.39
N LEU A 183 20.73 -24.94 -23.10
CA LEU A 183 19.85 -24.38 -22.07
C LEU A 183 19.63 -22.87 -22.20
N LEU A 184 20.59 -22.14 -22.78
CA LEU A 184 20.53 -20.69 -22.86
C LEU A 184 19.83 -20.25 -24.15
N ALA A 185 18.92 -19.28 -24.05
CA ALA A 185 18.22 -18.74 -25.20
C ALA A 185 19.17 -17.89 -26.07
N PRO A 186 18.98 -17.82 -27.41
CA PRO A 186 19.80 -16.96 -28.26
C PRO A 186 19.80 -15.47 -27.84
N GLU A 187 18.72 -14.97 -27.25
CA GLU A 187 18.63 -13.59 -26.72
C GLU A 187 19.47 -13.40 -25.45
N GLU A 188 19.62 -14.44 -24.62
CA GLU A 188 20.46 -14.44 -23.42
C GLU A 188 21.96 -14.56 -23.80
N VAL A 189 22.27 -15.21 -24.93
CA VAL A 189 23.62 -15.26 -25.51
C VAL A 189 23.97 -13.93 -26.19
N TYR A 190 23.02 -13.33 -26.91
CA TYR A 190 23.22 -12.10 -27.64
C TYR A 190 21.95 -11.25 -27.71
N GLU A 191 21.96 -10.14 -26.98
CA GLU A 191 20.93 -9.11 -27.08
C GLU A 191 21.42 -7.93 -27.92
N LYS A 192 20.70 -7.62 -29.01
CA LYS A 192 20.99 -6.41 -29.80
C LYS A 192 20.54 -5.18 -28.99
N LYS A 193 21.47 -4.28 -28.65
CA LYS A 193 21.13 -3.00 -28.01
C LYS A 193 20.05 -2.26 -28.82
N ARG A 194 18.89 -2.00 -28.21
CA ARG A 194 17.86 -1.11 -28.79
C ARG A 194 18.46 0.30 -28.91
N GLY A 195 18.44 0.86 -30.12
CA GLY A 195 18.79 2.27 -30.33
C GLY A 195 17.73 3.19 -29.70
N GLU A 196 18.17 4.33 -29.16
CA GLU A 196 17.28 5.35 -28.60
C GLU A 196 16.23 5.78 -29.63
N VAL A 197 14.96 5.44 -29.38
CA VAL A 197 13.84 6.05 -30.10
C VAL A 197 13.61 7.42 -29.48
N LYS A 198 14.21 8.46 -30.07
CA LYS A 198 13.92 9.86 -29.74
C LYS A 198 12.47 10.19 -30.14
N VAL A 199 11.52 9.99 -29.24
CA VAL A 199 10.19 10.58 -29.38
C VAL A 199 10.24 11.99 -28.81
N SER A 200 10.42 12.98 -29.68
CA SER A 200 10.20 14.39 -29.35
C SER A 200 8.69 14.62 -29.21
N ILE A 201 8.17 14.57 -27.97
CA ILE A 201 6.85 15.12 -27.66
C ILE A 201 7.04 16.62 -27.47
N SER A 202 6.74 17.40 -28.51
CA SER A 202 6.55 18.84 -28.40
C SER A 202 5.27 19.08 -27.59
N CYS A 203 5.41 19.38 -26.31
CA CYS A 203 4.31 19.91 -25.51
C CYS A 203 4.20 21.40 -25.81
N ALA A 204 3.26 21.78 -26.67
CA ALA A 204 2.75 23.14 -26.74
C ALA A 204 1.68 23.28 -25.66
N HIS A 205 1.85 24.22 -24.74
CA HIS A 205 0.90 25.25 -24.31
C HIS A 205 1.66 26.27 -23.47
#